data_AF-A0A2V9KT65-F1
#
_entry.id   AF-A0A2V9KT65-F1
#
_cell.length_a   1.000
_cell.length_b   1.000
_cell.length_c   1.000
_cell.angle_alpha   90.00
_cell.angle_beta   90.00
_cell.angle_gamma   90.00
#
_symmetry.space_group_name_H-M   'P 1'
#
loop_
_entity.id
_entity.type
_entity.pdbx_description
1 polymer ?
#
loop_
_entity_poly.entity_id
_entity_poly.type
_entity_poly.pdbx_seq_one_letter_code
_entity_poly.pdbx_strand_id
1 'polypeptide(L)'
;MYIQYLGCSVAASSRTYKYDVLDTKEKREFSVQVESEAFRPAGLELQDGPSICFDRLKRELGAETQESRTEGHHLSIRGRDVAEYLEQHYPRQPLAKKAASGR
;
A
#
# COMPACT_ATOMS: atom_id res chain seq x y z
N MET A 1 -13.25 -8.63 -11.20
CA MET A 1 -11.78 -8.50 -11.19
C MET A 1 -11.25 -9.23 -9.99
N TYR A 2 -10.25 -10.07 -10.18
CA TYR A 2 -9.58 -10.82 -9.11
C TYR A 2 -8.10 -10.43 -9.06
N ILE A 3 -7.58 -10.19 -7.87
CA ILE A 3 -6.17 -9.81 -7.65
C ILE A 3 -5.54 -10.93 -6.81
N GLN A 4 -4.51 -11.56 -7.35
CA GLN A 4 -3.76 -12.63 -6.70
C GLN A 4 -2.38 -12.14 -6.30
N TYR A 5 -2.01 -12.32 -5.04
CA TYR A 5 -0.64 -12.06 -4.60
C TYR A 5 0.29 -13.21 -5.02
N LEU A 6 1.43 -12.87 -5.62
CA LEU A 6 2.41 -13.84 -6.12
C LEU A 6 3.65 -13.96 -5.22
N GLY A 7 3.96 -12.91 -4.46
CA GLY A 7 5.12 -12.90 -3.58
C GLY A 7 5.83 -11.56 -3.49
N CYS A 8 6.94 -11.56 -2.76
CA CYS A 8 7.78 -10.39 -2.54
C CYS A 8 9.21 -10.68 -2.96
N SER A 9 9.85 -9.69 -3.59
CA SER A 9 11.29 -9.66 -3.85
C SER A 9 11.91 -8.50 -3.05
N VAL A 10 13.04 -8.75 -2.41
CA VAL A 10 13.73 -7.76 -1.58
C VAL A 10 15.02 -7.35 -2.26
N ALA A 11 15.19 -6.04 -2.45
CA ALA A 11 16.41 -5.42 -2.93
C ALA A 11 17.02 -4.54 -1.81
N ALA A 12 18.23 -4.01 -2.03
CA ALA A 12 18.92 -3.20 -1.03
C ALA A 12 18.11 -1.97 -0.58
N SER A 13 17.47 -1.27 -1.53
CA SER A 13 16.73 -0.03 -1.29
C SER A 13 15.21 -0.16 -1.35
N SER A 14 14.68 -1.35 -1.63
CA SER A 14 13.24 -1.51 -1.78
C SER A 14 12.74 -2.94 -1.59
N ARG A 15 11.44 -3.07 -1.36
CA ARG A 15 10.69 -4.31 -1.46
C ARG A 15 9.69 -4.19 -2.60
N THR A 16 9.61 -5.21 -3.44
CA THR A 16 8.67 -5.27 -4.57
C THR A 16 7.69 -6.39 -4.34
N TYR A 17 6.40 -6.07 -4.36
CA TYR A 17 5.29 -7.00 -4.18
C TYR A 17 4.62 -7.23 -5.52
N LYS A 18 4.45 -8.51 -5.91
CA LYS A 18 3.93 -8.89 -7.22
C LYS A 18 2.51 -9.41 -7.13
N TYR A 19 1.70 -9.03 -8.11
CA TYR A 19 0.29 -9.40 -8.20
C TYR A 19 -0.08 -9.78 -9.63
N ASP A 20 -0.91 -10.81 -9.75
CA ASP A 20 -1.66 -11.08 -10.96
C ASP A 20 -3.05 -10.47 -10.85
N VAL A 21 -3.45 -9.68 -11.84
CA VAL A 21 -4.79 -9.12 -11.96
C VAL A 21 -5.49 -9.83 -13.11
N LEU A 22 -6.52 -10.59 -12.76
CA LEU A 22 -7.41 -11.26 -13.68
C LEU A 22 -8.65 -10.38 -13.86
N ASP A 23 -8.73 -9.70 -14.99
CA ASP A 23 -9.92 -9.00 -15.42
C ASP A 23 -10.74 -9.87 -16.40
N THR A 24 -11.85 -9.34 -16.92
CA THR A 24 -12.75 -10.09 -17.79
C THR A 24 -12.16 -10.43 -19.16
N LYS A 25 -11.06 -9.77 -19.56
CA LYS A 25 -10.50 -9.87 -20.92
C LYS A 25 -9.08 -10.45 -20.90
N GLU A 26 -8.31 -10.20 -19.86
CA GLU A 26 -6.90 -10.58 -19.81
C GLU A 26 -6.35 -10.72 -18.39
N LYS A 27 -5.21 -11.40 -18.32
CA LYS A 27 -4.37 -11.51 -17.13
C LYS A 27 -3.22 -10.53 -17.25
N ARG A 28 -3.05 -9.65 -16.26
CA ARG A 28 -2.00 -8.63 -16.21
C ARG A 28 -1.16 -8.78 -14.95
N GLU A 29 0.16 -8.81 -15.07
CA GLU A 29 1.06 -8.78 -13.92
C GLU A 29 1.32 -7.32 -13.49
N PHE A 30 1.33 -7.09 -12.18
CA PHE A 30 1.68 -5.81 -11.57
C PHE A 30 2.74 -6.01 -10.50
N SER A 31 3.67 -5.07 -10.43
CA SER A 31 4.68 -4.93 -9.38
C SER A 31 4.44 -3.62 -8.65
N VAL A 32 4.38 -3.67 -7.31
CA VAL A 32 4.27 -2.49 -6.46
C VAL A 32 5.51 -2.41 -5.59
N GLN A 33 6.24 -1.31 -5.70
CA GLN A 33 7.50 -1.10 -5.00
C GLN A 33 7.31 -0.20 -3.78
N VAL A 34 7.93 -0.58 -2.68
CA VAL A 34 8.03 0.20 -1.44
C VAL A 34 9.49 0.44 -1.15
N GLU A 35 9.88 1.69 -0.97
CA GLU A 35 11.25 2.02 -0.56
C GLU A 35 11.52 1.51 0.86
N SER A 36 12.73 0.99 1.09
CA SER A 36 13.11 0.41 2.39
C SER A 36 13.03 1.43 3.53
N GLU A 37 13.18 2.72 3.24
CA GLU A 37 13.05 3.81 4.21
C GLU A 37 11.62 3.98 4.75
N ALA A 38 10.60 3.59 3.98
CA ALA A 38 9.21 3.66 4.42
C ALA A 38 8.90 2.75 5.61
N PHE A 39 9.77 1.78 5.92
CA PHE A 39 9.62 0.83 7.02
C PHE A 39 10.36 1.25 8.32
N ARG A 40 10.97 2.44 8.39
CA ARG A 40 11.84 2.82 9.51
C ARG A 40 11.60 4.25 10.00
N PRO A 41 11.79 4.55 11.30
CA PRO A 41 11.54 3.74 12.49
C PRO A 41 10.06 3.79 12.96
N ALA A 42 9.29 4.78 12.52
CA ALA A 42 7.87 4.97 12.84
C ALA A 42 6.98 4.88 11.58
N GLY A 43 7.48 4.20 10.55
CA GLY A 43 6.79 3.96 9.28
C GLY A 43 6.02 2.64 9.29
N LEU A 44 5.92 2.00 8.13
CA LEU A 44 5.24 0.72 7.95
C LEU A 44 5.93 -0.41 8.70
N GLU A 45 5.15 -1.36 9.19
CA GLU A 45 5.68 -2.67 9.57
C GLU A 45 5.95 -3.50 8.30
N LEU A 46 6.87 -4.48 8.38
CA LEU A 46 7.16 -5.34 7.23
C LEU A 46 5.94 -6.12 6.75
N GLN A 47 5.03 -6.45 7.67
CA GLN A 47 3.77 -7.14 7.40
C GLN A 47 2.71 -6.24 6.75
N ASP A 48 2.85 -4.91 6.83
CA ASP A 48 1.95 -3.97 6.16
C ASP A 48 2.20 -3.93 4.64
N GLY A 49 3.42 -4.28 4.21
CA GLY A 49 3.86 -4.16 2.82
C GLY A 49 2.90 -4.80 1.79
N PRO A 50 2.46 -6.06 1.97
CA PRO A 50 1.45 -6.65 1.09
C PRO A 50 0.10 -5.91 1.09
N SER A 51 -0.35 -5.41 2.24
CA SER A 51 -1.67 -4.78 2.37
C SER A 51 -1.69 -3.39 1.71
N ILE A 52 -0.73 -2.53 2.05
CA ILE A 52 -0.66 -1.19 1.44
C ILE A 52 -0.46 -1.25 -0.08
N CYS A 53 0.34 -2.22 -0.56
CA CYS A 53 0.53 -2.44 -1.99
C CYS A 53 -0.76 -2.90 -2.67
N PHE A 54 -1.52 -3.78 -2.02
CA PHE A 54 -2.82 -4.22 -2.53
C PHE A 54 -3.81 -3.08 -2.61
N ASP A 55 -3.89 -2.23 -1.57
CA ASP A 55 -4.79 -1.07 -1.57
C ASP A 55 -4.42 -0.06 -2.65
N ARG A 56 -3.12 0.20 -2.84
CA ARG A 56 -2.66 1.08 -3.92
C ARG A 56 -3.03 0.52 -5.29
N LEU A 57 -2.78 -0.77 -5.53
CA LEU A 57 -3.13 -1.43 -6.79
C LEU A 57 -4.64 -1.38 -7.03
N LYS A 58 -5.45 -1.64 -6.00
CA LYS A 58 -6.92 -1.58 -6.09
C LYS A 58 -7.43 -0.17 -6.43
N ARG A 59 -6.83 0.87 -5.86
CA ARG A 59 -7.16 2.27 -6.18
C ARG A 59 -6.84 2.60 -7.63
N GLU A 60 -5.66 2.19 -8.10
CA GLU A 60 -5.22 2.43 -9.49
C GLU A 60 -6.14 1.72 -10.49
N LEU A 61 -6.42 0.43 -10.26
CA LEU A 61 -7.35 -0.35 -11.08
C LEU A 61 -8.79 0.22 -11.04
N GLY A 62 -9.21 0.76 -9.90
CA GLY A 62 -10.52 1.42 -9.76
C GLY A 62 -10.62 2.76 -10.47
N ALA A 63 -9.49 3.40 -10.75
CA ALA A 63 -9.41 4.65 -11.52
C ALA A 63 -9.27 4.40 -13.04
N GLU A 64 -9.08 3.14 -13.48
CA GLU A 64 -9.02 2.80 -14.89
C GLU A 64 -10.30 3.21 -15.61
N THR A 65 -10.15 3.89 -16.75
CA THR A 65 -11.23 4.14 -17.70
C THR A 65 -10.89 3.48 -19.03
N GLN A 66 -11.86 3.42 -19.94
CA GLN A 66 -11.64 2.86 -21.28
C GLN A 66 -10.53 3.60 -22.06
N GLU A 67 -10.25 4.87 -21.71
CA GLU A 67 -9.26 5.74 -22.36
C GLU A 67 -7.96 5.87 -21.55
N SER A 68 -7.94 5.45 -20.29
CA SER A 68 -6.79 5.55 -19.39
C SER A 68 -6.69 4.29 -18.58
N ARG A 69 -6.07 3.28 -19.18
CA ARG A 69 -5.78 2.02 -18.51
C ARG A 69 -4.42 2.12 -17.83
N THR A 70 -4.25 1.40 -16.72
CA THR A 70 -2.96 1.29 -16.07
C THR A 70 -2.08 0.37 -16.92
N GLU A 71 -1.43 0.94 -17.93
CA GLU A 71 -0.41 0.25 -18.74
C GLU A 71 0.92 0.15 -17.97
N GLY A 72 1.10 1.00 -16.94
CA GLY A 72 2.21 0.93 -16.01
C GLY A 72 2.08 -0.27 -15.08
N HIS A 73 2.62 -1.42 -15.49
CA HIS A 73 2.76 -2.63 -14.66
C HIS A 73 3.62 -2.43 -13.41
N HIS A 74 4.20 -1.24 -13.21
CA HIS A 74 5.04 -0.87 -12.08
C HIS A 74 4.47 0.33 -11.34
N LEU A 75 4.06 0.13 -10.09
CA LEU A 75 3.58 1.17 -9.19
C LEU A 75 4.58 1.39 -8.06
N SER A 76 4.55 2.58 -7.46
CA SER A 76 5.33 2.88 -6.26
C SER A 76 4.45 3.41 -5.14
N ILE A 77 4.74 2.93 -3.92
CA ILE A 77 4.23 3.51 -2.68
C ILE A 77 5.02 4.79 -2.40
N ARG A 78 4.30 5.90 -2.26
CA ARG A 78 4.85 7.21 -1.92
C ARG A 78 4.57 7.52 -0.44
N GLY A 79 5.25 8.53 0.10
CA GLY A 79 5.05 8.95 1.49
C GLY A 79 3.59 9.28 1.85
N ARG A 80 2.80 9.80 0.88
CA ARG A 80 1.36 10.03 1.08
C ARG A 80 0.58 8.72 1.27
N ASP A 81 0.88 7.68 0.49
CA ASP A 81 0.22 6.38 0.62
C ASP A 81 0.50 5.79 2.01
N VAL A 82 1.74 5.93 2.50
CA VAL A 82 2.15 5.48 3.84
C VAL A 82 1.38 6.23 4.93
N ALA A 83 1.31 7.56 4.85
CA ALA A 83 0.61 8.36 5.84
C ALA A 83 -0.89 8.01 5.91
N GLU A 84 -1.56 7.90 4.76
CA GLU A 84 -2.97 7.52 4.70
C GLU A 84 -3.21 6.11 5.24
N TYR A 85 -2.34 5.15 4.93
CA TYR A 85 -2.43 3.78 5.44
C TYR A 85 -2.27 3.74 6.97
N LEU A 86 -1.27 4.43 7.52
CA LEU A 86 -1.04 4.48 8.96
C LEU A 86 -2.21 5.14 9.71
N GLU A 87 -2.81 6.20 9.17
CA GLU A 87 -4.00 6.83 9.77
C GLU A 87 -5.21 5.89 9.82
N GLN A 88 -5.39 5.05 8.79
CA GLN A 88 -6.50 4.11 8.68
C GLN A 88 -6.33 2.88 9.58
N HIS A 89 -5.12 2.35 9.67
CA HIS A 89 -4.83 1.08 10.36
C HIS A 89 -4.34 1.25 11.80
N TYR A 90 -3.68 2.37 12.10
CA TYR A 90 -3.15 2.70 13.42
C TYR A 90 -3.65 4.09 13.85
N PRO A 91 -4.99 4.27 14.01
CA PRO A 91 -5.55 5.56 14.38
C PRO A 91 -4.95 6.00 15.73
N ARG A 92 -4.25 7.14 15.73
CA ARG A 92 -3.70 7.67 16.98
C ARG A 92 -4.87 7.97 17.92
N GLN A 93 -4.91 7.27 19.06
CA GLN A 93 -5.86 7.62 20.10
C GLN A 93 -5.60 9.08 20.50
N PRO A 94 -6.64 9.94 20.57
CA PRO A 94 -6.48 11.25 21.16
C PRO A 94 -5.98 11.02 22.58
N LEU A 95 -4.79 11.55 22.91
CA LEU A 95 -4.30 11.56 24.27
C LEU A 95 -5.40 12.14 25.15
N ALA A 96 -6.08 11.28 25.91
CA ALA A 96 -7.08 11.70 26.85
C ALA A 96 -6.40 12.75 27.74
N LYS A 97 -6.86 14.00 27.64
CA LYS A 97 -6.45 15.05 28.57
C LYS A 97 -6.71 14.47 29.95
N LYS A 98 -5.65 14.11 30.68
CA LYS A 98 -5.72 13.92 32.13
C LYS A 98 -6.15 15.28 32.67
N ALA A 99 -7.45 15.49 32.75
CA ALA A 99 -8.03 16.56 33.52
C ALA A 99 -7.57 16.30 34.96
N ALA A 100 -6.73 17.20 35.45
CA ALA A 100 -6.50 17.34 36.87
C ALA A 100 -7.87 17.51 37.55
N SER A 101 -8.31 16.46 38.25
CA SER A 101 -9.28 16.54 39.33
C SER A 101 -8.49 15.97 40.51
N GLY A 102 -7.86 16.78 41.35
CA GLY A 102 -8.56 17.77 42.16
C GLY A 102 -9.24 17.03 43.29
N ARG A 103 -8.48 16.76 44.37
CA ARG A 103 -8.97 16.58 45.74
C ARG A 103 -7.83 16.87 46.70
#